data_AF-A0A6H2A5J4-F1
#
_entry.id   AF-A0A6H2A5J4-F1
#
_cell.length_a   1.000
_cell.length_b   1.000
_cell.length_c   1.000
_cell.angle_alpha   90.00
_cell.angle_beta   90.00
_cell.angle_gamma   90.00
#
_symmetry.space_group_name_H-M   'P 1'
#
loop_
_entity.id
_entity.type
_entity.pdbx_description
1 polymer ?
#
loop_
_entity_poly.entity_id
_entity_poly.type
_entity_poly.pdbx_seq_one_letter_code
_entity_poly.pdbx_strand_id
1 'polypeptide(L)'
;WDMRTIDEEELISIYHRQGYHGKDLENYIRWTKVYTDFPMKMAHFTNGWITEDDIRAWLRGLEIPEDRIEDFIREKTKPAKAERVADDKKLTMALIVEGVKKGVITEAEGIDLLMDLGYDADEAEYIIRVRVETAAGSPENMEQFRDITQKYRKAVGTPAKPVSELLKKAADEKVRVTKEVEDLRRLAKEERDKLADDEILPKEATARFDEVTLALHRAEAELFRVTADYNSLLAEWKQQEAK
;
A
#
# COMPACT_ATOMS: atom_id res chain seq x y z
N TRP A 1 -4.27 -36.20 19.28
CA TRP A 1 -4.75 -36.18 17.89
C TRP A 1 -4.61 -34.80 17.26
N ASP A 2 -5.07 -33.73 17.91
CA ASP A 2 -4.99 -32.33 17.40
C ASP A 2 -3.57 -31.87 17.01
N MET A 3 -2.55 -32.26 17.78
CA MET A 3 -1.13 -32.02 17.46
C MET A 3 -0.47 -33.14 16.62
N ARG A 4 -1.26 -34.10 16.11
CA ARG A 4 -0.80 -35.36 15.46
C ARG A 4 0.22 -36.16 16.28
N THR A 5 0.13 -36.07 17.59
CA THR A 5 1.02 -36.73 18.56
C THR A 5 0.70 -38.20 18.79
N ILE A 6 -0.43 -38.69 18.25
CA ILE A 6 -0.86 -40.09 18.26
C ILE A 6 -1.46 -40.40 16.89
N ASP A 7 -1.36 -41.65 16.46
CA ASP A 7 -1.99 -42.14 15.24
C ASP A 7 -3.45 -42.57 15.47
N GLU A 8 -4.11 -43.01 14.40
CA GLU A 8 -5.51 -43.41 14.44
C GLU A 8 -5.72 -44.71 15.23
N GLU A 9 -4.75 -45.63 15.19
CA GLU A 9 -4.82 -46.88 15.96
C GLU A 9 -4.80 -46.60 17.47
N GLU A 10 -3.94 -45.69 17.92
CA GLU A 10 -3.91 -45.27 19.32
C GLU A 10 -5.17 -44.46 19.67
N LEU A 11 -5.72 -43.66 18.75
CA LEU A 11 -7.00 -42.97 18.95
C LEU A 11 -8.16 -43.96 19.13
N ILE A 12 -8.24 -44.98 18.28
CA ILE A 12 -9.20 -46.10 18.37
C ILE A 12 -9.07 -46.77 19.75
N SER A 13 -7.85 -47.10 20.14
CA SER A 13 -7.53 -47.75 21.43
C SER A 13 -7.99 -46.90 22.62
N ILE A 14 -7.73 -45.59 22.59
CA ILE A 14 -8.16 -44.65 23.64
C ILE A 14 -9.69 -44.64 23.75
N TYR A 15 -10.41 -44.47 22.66
CA TYR A 15 -11.88 -44.40 22.70
C TYR A 15 -12.51 -45.75 23.07
N HIS A 16 -11.91 -46.86 22.64
CA HIS A 16 -12.34 -48.18 23.09
C HIS A 16 -12.18 -48.36 24.61
N ARG A 17 -11.05 -47.92 25.19
CA ARG A 17 -10.84 -47.93 26.65
C ARG A 17 -11.81 -47.00 27.40
N GLN A 18 -12.31 -45.96 26.74
CA GLN A 18 -13.32 -45.05 27.28
C GLN A 18 -14.75 -45.59 27.16
N GLY A 19 -14.94 -46.79 26.58
CA GLY A 19 -16.22 -47.48 26.49
C GLY A 19 -16.99 -47.26 25.18
N TYR A 20 -16.35 -46.67 24.16
CA TYR A 20 -16.94 -46.59 22.82
C TYR A 20 -16.67 -47.88 22.05
N HIS A 21 -17.71 -48.48 21.46
CA HIS A 21 -17.59 -49.74 20.71
C HIS A 21 -18.40 -49.69 19.42
N GLY A 22 -18.02 -50.54 18.46
CA GLY A 22 -18.75 -50.70 17.19
C GLY A 22 -19.00 -49.38 16.48
N LYS A 23 -20.26 -49.13 16.07
CA LYS A 23 -20.64 -47.92 15.34
C LYS A 23 -20.41 -46.63 16.11
N ASP A 24 -20.51 -46.65 17.44
CA ASP A 24 -20.29 -45.46 18.25
C ASP A 24 -18.82 -45.05 18.23
N LEU A 25 -17.91 -46.04 18.25
CA LEU A 25 -16.48 -45.83 18.09
C LEU A 25 -16.15 -45.24 16.71
N GLU A 26 -16.68 -45.83 15.64
CA GLU A 26 -16.51 -45.35 14.26
C GLU A 26 -17.01 -43.90 14.08
N ASN A 27 -18.20 -43.61 14.61
CA ASN A 27 -18.79 -42.27 14.56
C ASN A 27 -17.95 -41.26 15.35
N TYR A 28 -17.44 -41.64 16.52
CA TYR A 28 -16.64 -40.74 17.35
C TYR A 28 -15.27 -40.46 16.72
N ILE A 29 -14.64 -41.45 16.09
CA ILE A 29 -13.41 -41.25 15.31
C ILE A 29 -13.67 -40.29 14.15
N ARG A 30 -14.74 -40.51 13.38
CA ARG A 30 -15.13 -39.63 12.27
C ARG A 30 -15.37 -38.21 12.77
N TRP A 31 -16.10 -38.05 13.87
CA TRP A 31 -16.33 -36.76 14.51
C TRP A 31 -15.03 -36.07 14.92
N THR A 32 -14.10 -36.79 15.55
CA THR A 32 -12.81 -36.24 15.97
C THR A 32 -11.95 -35.80 14.78
N LYS A 33 -11.91 -36.58 13.70
CA LYS A 33 -11.21 -36.20 12.46
C LYS A 33 -11.80 -34.93 11.86
N VAL A 34 -13.13 -34.85 11.75
CA VAL A 34 -13.80 -33.63 11.26
C VAL A 34 -13.51 -32.47 12.20
N TYR A 35 -13.70 -32.62 13.51
CA TYR A 35 -13.53 -31.54 14.48
C TYR A 35 -12.11 -30.97 14.51
N THR A 36 -11.08 -31.83 14.40
CA THR A 36 -9.67 -31.44 14.41
C THR A 36 -9.20 -30.86 13.07
N ASP A 37 -9.47 -31.53 11.95
CA ASP A 37 -8.91 -31.11 10.66
C ASP A 37 -9.75 -30.01 9.99
N PHE A 38 -11.06 -29.93 10.28
CA PHE A 38 -11.96 -29.00 9.61
C PHE A 38 -11.57 -27.52 9.79
N PRO A 39 -11.21 -27.01 10.99
CA PRO A 39 -10.76 -25.63 11.14
C PRO A 39 -9.57 -25.29 10.22
N MET A 40 -8.62 -26.21 10.08
CA MET A 40 -7.46 -26.03 9.20
C MET A 40 -7.87 -26.08 7.73
N LYS A 41 -8.75 -27.00 7.33
CA LYS A 41 -9.31 -27.06 5.97
C LYS A 41 -10.04 -25.76 5.61
N MET A 42 -10.85 -25.23 6.52
CA MET A 42 -11.54 -23.96 6.32
C MET A 42 -10.57 -22.79 6.25
N ALA A 43 -9.52 -22.74 7.08
CA ALA A 43 -8.48 -21.72 6.97
C ALA A 43 -7.78 -21.76 5.60
N HIS A 44 -7.42 -22.94 5.11
CA HIS A 44 -6.85 -23.11 3.77
C HIS A 44 -7.82 -22.71 2.66
N PHE A 45 -9.11 -23.01 2.80
CA PHE A 45 -10.14 -22.60 1.83
C PHE A 45 -10.34 -21.08 1.82
N THR A 46 -10.47 -20.45 2.98
CA THR A 46 -10.58 -18.99 3.12
C THR A 46 -9.34 -18.28 2.56
N ASN A 47 -8.15 -18.88 2.72
CA ASN A 47 -6.89 -18.38 2.18
C ASN A 47 -6.67 -18.75 0.69
N GLY A 48 -7.59 -19.47 0.06
CA GLY A 48 -7.52 -19.87 -1.35
C GLY A 48 -6.46 -20.92 -1.69
N TRP A 49 -5.92 -21.65 -0.70
CA TRP A 49 -4.93 -22.71 -0.91
C TRP A 49 -5.57 -24.04 -1.33
N ILE A 50 -6.85 -24.22 -1.03
CA ILE A 50 -7.66 -25.35 -1.48
C ILE A 50 -9.01 -24.86 -1.99
N THR A 51 -9.63 -25.63 -2.86
CA THR A 51 -10.95 -25.36 -3.45
C THR A 51 -12.09 -25.96 -2.63
N GLU A 52 -13.32 -25.57 -2.93
CA GLU A 52 -14.51 -26.20 -2.35
C GLU A 52 -14.57 -27.70 -2.68
N ASP A 53 -14.13 -28.08 -3.89
CA ASP A 53 -14.07 -29.47 -4.33
C ASP A 53 -13.03 -30.29 -3.56
N ASP A 54 -11.93 -29.67 -3.11
CA ASP A 54 -10.95 -30.32 -2.23
C ASP A 54 -11.55 -30.61 -0.85
N ILE A 55 -12.38 -29.71 -0.31
CA ILE A 55 -13.10 -29.95 0.95
C ILE A 55 -14.12 -31.10 0.76
N ARG A 56 -14.89 -31.08 -0.34
CA ARG A 56 -15.83 -32.16 -0.65
C ARG A 56 -15.13 -33.51 -0.78
N ALA A 57 -14.01 -33.56 -1.50
CA ALA A 57 -13.22 -34.78 -1.68
C ALA A 57 -12.71 -35.33 -0.34
N TRP A 58 -12.22 -34.44 0.55
CA TRP A 58 -11.81 -34.83 1.90
C TRP A 58 -12.97 -35.38 2.74
N LEU A 59 -14.13 -34.71 2.73
CA LEU A 59 -15.32 -35.18 3.47
C LEU A 59 -15.85 -36.52 2.94
N ARG A 60 -15.81 -36.75 1.62
CA ARG A 60 -16.14 -38.06 1.02
C ARG A 60 -15.17 -39.15 1.47
N GLY A 61 -13.88 -38.83 1.59
CA GLY A 61 -12.86 -39.74 2.11
C GLY A 61 -13.09 -40.16 3.57
N LEU A 62 -13.91 -39.42 4.32
CA LEU A 62 -14.37 -39.78 5.67
C LEU A 62 -15.70 -40.55 5.66
N GLU A 63 -16.17 -40.97 4.48
CA GLU A 63 -17.45 -41.67 4.27
C GLU A 63 -18.67 -40.87 4.75
N ILE A 64 -18.59 -39.55 4.65
CA ILE A 64 -19.72 -38.67 4.95
C ILE A 64 -20.69 -38.70 3.75
N PRO A 65 -22.00 -38.93 3.97
CA PRO A 65 -23.01 -38.91 2.91
C PRO A 65 -23.04 -37.58 2.12
N GLU A 66 -23.25 -37.63 0.81
CA GLU A 66 -23.16 -36.44 -0.06
C GLU A 66 -24.21 -35.38 0.30
N ASP A 67 -25.43 -35.78 0.68
CA ASP A 67 -26.48 -34.88 1.19
C ASP A 67 -26.02 -34.12 2.44
N ARG A 68 -25.32 -34.80 3.34
CA ARG A 68 -24.74 -34.16 4.54
C ARG A 68 -23.58 -33.25 4.19
N ILE A 69 -22.77 -33.59 3.19
CA ILE A 69 -21.68 -32.73 2.69
C ILE A 69 -22.25 -31.43 2.13
N GLU A 70 -23.29 -31.50 1.31
CA GLU A 70 -23.96 -30.32 0.75
C GLU A 70 -24.50 -29.40 1.84
N ASP A 71 -25.22 -29.95 2.81
CA ASP A 71 -25.72 -29.19 3.95
C ASP A 71 -24.59 -28.54 4.76
N PHE A 72 -23.52 -29.29 5.00
CA PHE A 72 -22.38 -28.84 5.80
C PHE A 72 -21.59 -27.73 5.10
N ILE A 73 -21.32 -27.86 3.80
CA ILE A 73 -20.73 -26.80 2.98
C ILE A 73 -21.64 -25.59 3.02
N ARG A 74 -22.93 -25.74 2.69
CA ARG A 74 -23.90 -24.62 2.70
C ARG A 74 -23.99 -23.90 4.03
N GLU A 75 -23.92 -24.60 5.16
CA GLU A 75 -23.93 -24.01 6.51
C GLU A 75 -22.64 -23.27 6.85
N LYS A 76 -21.49 -23.76 6.37
CA LYS A 76 -20.15 -23.25 6.72
C LYS A 76 -19.55 -22.31 5.67
N THR A 77 -20.13 -22.24 4.47
CA THR A 77 -19.69 -21.38 3.35
C THR A 77 -20.73 -20.32 2.95
N LYS A 78 -21.96 -20.30 3.51
CA LYS A 78 -22.89 -19.15 3.38
C LYS A 78 -22.24 -17.87 3.90
N PRO A 79 -22.54 -16.70 3.29
CA PRO A 79 -21.56 -15.64 3.14
C PRO A 79 -21.26 -14.97 4.48
N ALA A 80 -20.18 -15.43 5.12
CA ALA A 80 -19.19 -14.46 5.57
C ALA A 80 -18.90 -13.58 4.36
N LYS A 81 -19.51 -12.39 4.33
CA LYS A 81 -19.26 -11.35 3.33
C LYS A 81 -17.75 -11.18 3.23
N ALA A 82 -17.18 -11.80 2.20
CA ALA A 82 -15.92 -11.49 1.56
C ALA A 82 -14.94 -10.67 2.40
N GLU A 83 -14.51 -11.17 3.55
CA GLU A 83 -13.22 -10.78 4.11
C GLU A 83 -12.20 -11.68 3.41
N ARG A 84 -11.96 -11.33 2.13
CA ARG A 84 -10.90 -11.94 1.32
C ARG A 84 -9.60 -11.59 2.04
N VAL A 85 -9.07 -12.54 2.80
CA VAL A 85 -7.67 -12.56 3.25
C VAL A 85 -6.80 -12.79 2.00
N ALA A 86 -6.67 -11.72 1.22
CA ALA A 86 -5.72 -11.55 0.13
C ALA A 86 -5.04 -10.19 0.30
N ASP A 87 -4.83 -9.80 1.56
CA ASP A 87 -4.34 -8.47 1.94
C ASP A 87 -2.82 -8.32 1.83
N ASP A 88 -2.10 -9.36 1.40
CA ASP A 88 -0.65 -9.19 1.19
C ASP A 88 -0.23 -8.96 -0.26
N LYS A 89 -1.06 -9.21 -1.29
CA LYS A 89 -0.68 -8.94 -2.70
C LYS A 89 -1.84 -8.63 -3.66
N LYS A 90 -2.90 -7.95 -3.23
CA LYS A 90 -3.82 -7.33 -4.20
C LYS A 90 -3.35 -5.94 -4.55
N LEU A 91 -3.17 -5.71 -5.85
CA LEU A 91 -2.90 -4.40 -6.40
C LEU A 91 -4.04 -3.47 -5.97
N THR A 92 -3.75 -2.51 -5.09
CA THR A 92 -4.76 -1.54 -4.65
C THR A 92 -4.92 -0.48 -5.75
N MET A 93 -6.07 0.20 -5.79
CA MET A 93 -6.24 1.38 -6.65
C MET A 93 -5.07 2.36 -6.49
N ALA A 94 -4.54 2.53 -5.27
CA ALA A 94 -3.37 3.39 -5.02
C ALA A 94 -2.10 2.87 -5.72
N LEU A 95 -1.82 1.56 -5.65
CA LEU A 95 -0.67 0.95 -6.32
C LEU A 95 -0.78 0.96 -7.84
N ILE A 96 -1.98 0.76 -8.40
CA ILE A 96 -2.24 0.85 -9.85
C ILE A 96 -1.95 2.27 -10.33
N VAL A 97 -2.56 3.26 -9.67
CA VAL A 97 -2.34 4.68 -9.97
C VAL A 97 -0.86 5.05 -9.83
N GLU A 98 -0.17 4.57 -8.81
CA GLU A 98 1.26 4.80 -8.62
C GLU A 98 2.12 4.14 -9.71
N GLY A 99 1.74 2.93 -10.17
CA GLY A 99 2.36 2.25 -11.30
C GLY A 99 2.26 3.05 -12.60
N VAL A 100 1.08 3.61 -12.88
CA VAL A 100 0.88 4.50 -14.04
C VAL A 100 1.67 5.80 -13.88
N LYS A 101 1.66 6.43 -12.69
CA LYS A 101 2.47 7.64 -12.40
C LYS A 101 3.96 7.44 -12.65
N LYS A 102 4.49 6.28 -12.25
CA LYS A 102 5.90 5.93 -12.40
C LYS A 102 6.25 5.43 -13.81
N GLY A 103 5.26 5.32 -14.71
CA GLY A 103 5.44 4.79 -16.06
C GLY A 103 5.79 3.30 -16.08
N VAL A 104 5.50 2.57 -15.00
CA VAL A 104 5.74 1.12 -14.89
C VAL A 104 4.67 0.34 -15.66
N ILE A 105 3.48 0.90 -15.76
CA ILE A 105 2.36 0.43 -16.59
C ILE A 105 1.76 1.62 -17.34
N THR A 106 1.12 1.36 -18.48
CA THR A 106 0.48 2.38 -19.32
C THR A 106 -0.88 2.80 -18.76
N GLU A 107 -1.42 3.92 -19.25
CA GLU A 107 -2.73 4.43 -18.87
C GLU A 107 -3.85 3.42 -19.14
N ALA A 108 -3.84 2.78 -20.32
CA ALA A 108 -4.80 1.76 -20.70
C ALA A 108 -4.72 0.53 -19.78
N GLU A 109 -3.51 0.04 -19.47
CA GLU A 109 -3.32 -1.07 -18.52
C GLU A 109 -3.79 -0.69 -17.11
N GLY A 110 -3.61 0.56 -16.69
CA GLY A 110 -4.14 1.05 -15.42
C GLY A 110 -5.67 1.08 -15.36
N ILE A 111 -6.33 1.43 -16.47
CA ILE A 111 -7.80 1.42 -16.59
C ILE A 111 -8.31 -0.02 -16.49
N ASP A 112 -7.72 -0.95 -17.23
CA ASP A 112 -8.10 -2.38 -17.19
C ASP A 112 -7.96 -2.96 -15.77
N LEU A 113 -6.86 -2.65 -15.07
CA LEU A 113 -6.63 -3.10 -13.69
C LEU A 113 -7.61 -2.51 -12.69
N LEU A 114 -8.11 -1.28 -12.91
CA LEU A 114 -9.16 -0.69 -12.09
C LEU A 114 -10.52 -1.33 -12.40
N MET A 115 -10.79 -1.67 -13.64
CA MET A 115 -12.00 -2.41 -14.00
C MET A 115 -12.05 -3.80 -13.35
N ASP A 116 -10.90 -4.47 -13.25
CA ASP A 116 -10.76 -5.73 -12.51
C ASP A 116 -11.00 -5.59 -10.99
N LEU A 117 -10.83 -4.38 -10.44
CA LEU A 117 -11.21 -4.05 -9.06
C LEU A 117 -12.70 -3.71 -8.91
N GLY A 118 -13.45 -3.67 -10.00
CA GLY A 118 -14.89 -3.44 -10.02
C GLY A 118 -15.31 -1.99 -10.26
N TYR A 119 -14.39 -1.12 -10.67
CA TYR A 119 -14.74 0.21 -11.21
C TYR A 119 -15.29 0.04 -12.62
N ASP A 120 -16.24 0.88 -13.02
CA ASP A 120 -16.61 0.94 -14.44
C ASP A 120 -15.54 1.67 -15.27
N ALA A 121 -15.63 1.58 -16.60
CA ALA A 121 -14.63 2.14 -17.50
C ALA A 121 -14.50 3.67 -17.37
N ASP A 122 -15.62 4.37 -17.20
CA ASP A 122 -15.64 5.83 -17.07
C ASP A 122 -15.06 6.26 -15.70
N GLU A 123 -15.36 5.50 -14.64
CA GLU A 123 -14.79 5.68 -13.30
C GLU A 123 -13.28 5.41 -13.28
N ALA A 124 -12.82 4.33 -13.93
CA ALA A 124 -11.41 3.97 -14.03
C ALA A 124 -10.61 5.03 -14.79
N GLU A 125 -11.13 5.49 -15.94
CA GLU A 125 -10.55 6.58 -16.72
C GLU A 125 -10.48 7.87 -15.89
N TYR A 126 -11.55 8.22 -15.16
CA TYR A 126 -11.57 9.38 -14.29
C TYR A 126 -10.54 9.28 -13.15
N ILE A 127 -10.42 8.11 -12.51
CA ILE A 127 -9.45 7.85 -11.44
C ILE A 127 -8.03 8.03 -11.97
N ILE A 128 -7.70 7.44 -13.12
CA ILE A 128 -6.38 7.54 -13.72
C ILE A 128 -6.12 8.98 -14.15
N ARG A 129 -7.04 9.64 -14.84
CA ARG A 129 -6.88 11.03 -15.26
C ARG A 129 -6.66 11.96 -14.09
N VAL A 130 -7.56 11.98 -13.11
CA VAL A 130 -7.43 12.85 -11.92
C VAL A 130 -6.16 12.53 -11.14
N ARG A 131 -5.84 11.25 -10.93
CA ARG A 131 -4.74 10.87 -10.06
C ARG A 131 -3.39 10.86 -10.76
N VAL A 132 -3.30 10.60 -12.04
CA VAL A 132 -2.05 10.61 -12.81
C VAL A 132 -1.77 12.02 -13.32
N GLU A 133 -2.77 12.75 -13.83
CA GLU A 133 -2.63 14.18 -14.13
C GLU A 133 -2.49 15.05 -12.87
N THR A 134 -2.66 14.52 -11.65
CA THR A 134 -2.23 15.26 -10.44
C THR A 134 -0.72 15.34 -10.29
N ALA A 135 0.09 14.71 -11.15
CA ALA A 135 1.48 15.15 -11.36
C ALA A 135 1.57 16.54 -12.06
N ALA A 136 0.49 16.99 -12.70
CA ALA A 136 0.31 18.32 -13.30
C ALA A 136 -0.76 19.17 -12.59
N GLY A 137 -1.39 18.67 -11.52
CA GLY A 137 -2.56 19.30 -10.88
C GLY A 137 -2.63 19.23 -9.35
N SER A 138 -1.82 18.41 -8.67
CA SER A 138 -1.64 18.54 -7.22
C SER A 138 -0.62 19.63 -6.97
N PRO A 139 -0.96 20.67 -6.20
CA PRO A 139 -0.03 21.73 -5.88
C PRO A 139 1.24 21.18 -5.22
N GLU A 140 2.38 21.34 -5.87
CA GLU A 140 3.69 21.01 -5.30
C GLU A 140 4.09 22.02 -4.21
N ASN A 141 3.43 23.17 -4.19
CA ASN A 141 3.60 24.21 -3.19
C ASN A 141 2.31 24.98 -2.91
N MET A 142 2.34 25.77 -1.85
CA MET A 142 1.20 26.56 -1.39
C MET A 142 0.73 27.60 -2.42
N GLU A 143 1.61 28.09 -3.30
CA GLU A 143 1.25 29.11 -4.29
C GLU A 143 0.49 28.53 -5.48
N GLN A 144 0.82 27.31 -5.91
CA GLN A 144 0.02 26.56 -6.88
C GLN A 144 -1.39 26.29 -6.31
N PHE A 145 -1.49 25.93 -5.02
CA PHE A 145 -2.78 25.72 -4.35
C PHE A 145 -3.58 27.03 -4.28
N ARG A 146 -2.92 28.13 -3.92
CA ARG A 146 -3.55 29.46 -3.94
C ARG A 146 -3.99 29.86 -5.34
N ASP A 147 -3.22 29.59 -6.38
CA ASP A 147 -3.62 29.90 -7.76
C ASP A 147 -4.90 29.16 -8.18
N ILE A 148 -4.98 27.86 -7.88
CA ILE A 148 -6.17 27.04 -8.13
C ILE A 148 -7.39 27.59 -7.38
N THR A 149 -7.25 27.85 -6.08
CA THR A 149 -8.36 28.36 -5.26
C THR A 149 -8.83 29.76 -5.69
N GLN A 150 -7.92 30.62 -6.15
CA GLN A 150 -8.26 31.96 -6.64
C GLN A 150 -8.93 31.90 -8.02
N LYS A 151 -8.48 31.01 -8.92
CA LYS A 151 -9.17 30.73 -10.19
C LYS A 151 -10.59 30.21 -9.95
N TYR A 152 -10.77 29.30 -8.98
CA TYR A 152 -12.09 28.82 -8.59
C TYR A 152 -12.98 29.96 -8.08
N ARG A 153 -12.49 30.80 -7.15
CA ARG A 153 -13.23 31.99 -6.66
C ARG A 153 -13.70 32.88 -7.79
N LYS A 154 -12.82 33.15 -8.77
CA LYS A 154 -13.15 33.94 -9.97
C LYS A 154 -14.26 33.28 -10.79
N ALA A 155 -14.21 31.96 -10.97
CA ALA A 155 -15.19 31.20 -11.74
C ALA A 155 -16.59 31.21 -11.09
N VAL A 156 -16.65 31.21 -9.75
CA VAL A 156 -17.92 31.27 -8.99
C VAL A 156 -18.36 32.69 -8.63
N GLY A 157 -17.76 33.72 -9.27
CA GLY A 157 -18.14 35.13 -9.07
C GLY A 157 -17.77 35.71 -7.71
N THR A 158 -16.91 35.03 -6.94
CA THR A 158 -16.38 35.52 -5.67
C THR A 158 -15.13 36.37 -5.91
N PRO A 159 -14.88 37.44 -5.13
CA PRO A 159 -13.63 38.20 -5.22
C PRO A 159 -12.40 37.29 -5.18
N ALA A 160 -11.58 37.39 -6.22
CA ALA A 160 -10.39 36.56 -6.41
C ALA A 160 -9.15 37.44 -6.61
N LYS A 161 -8.06 37.02 -5.99
CA LYS A 161 -6.76 37.67 -6.04
C LYS A 161 -5.81 36.80 -6.85
N PRO A 162 -5.44 37.19 -8.08
CA PRO A 162 -4.53 36.38 -8.89
C PRO A 162 -3.18 36.24 -8.18
N VAL A 163 -2.63 35.03 -8.16
CA VAL A 163 -1.25 34.79 -7.73
C VAL A 163 -0.33 35.22 -8.88
N SER A 164 0.68 36.04 -8.60
CA SER A 164 1.59 36.52 -9.64
C SER A 164 2.47 35.39 -10.18
N GLU A 165 2.78 35.43 -11.48
CA GLU A 165 3.68 34.44 -12.11
C GLU A 165 5.08 34.45 -11.48
N LEU A 166 5.55 35.60 -11.00
CA LEU A 166 6.82 35.70 -10.27
C LEU A 166 6.78 34.93 -8.95
N LEU A 167 5.68 35.03 -8.19
CA LEU A 167 5.52 34.32 -6.92
C LEU A 167 5.42 32.80 -7.14
N LYS A 168 4.75 32.36 -8.20
CA LYS A 168 4.70 30.93 -8.58
C LYS A 168 6.10 30.39 -8.88
N LYS A 169 6.84 31.07 -9.77
CA LYS A 169 8.21 30.68 -10.12
C LYS A 169 9.14 30.65 -8.91
N ALA A 170 9.03 31.63 -8.02
CA ALA A 170 9.83 31.65 -6.78
C ALA A 170 9.47 30.48 -5.84
N ALA A 171 8.20 30.09 -5.77
CA ALA A 171 7.77 28.94 -4.99
C ALA A 171 8.25 27.61 -5.59
N ASP A 172 8.17 27.46 -6.92
CA ASP A 172 8.67 26.27 -7.63
C ASP A 172 10.19 26.14 -7.44
N GLU A 173 10.91 27.25 -7.57
CA GLU A 173 12.36 27.31 -7.35
C GLU A 173 12.73 26.95 -5.90
N LYS A 174 11.97 27.44 -4.92
CA LYS A 174 12.17 27.08 -3.51
C LYS A 174 12.01 25.57 -3.30
N VAL A 175 10.98 24.96 -3.89
CA VAL A 175 10.77 23.51 -3.81
C VAL A 175 11.93 22.75 -4.45
N ARG A 176 12.38 23.17 -5.63
CA ARG A 176 13.52 22.57 -6.34
C ARG A 176 14.78 22.54 -5.48
N VAL A 177 15.17 23.70 -4.94
CA VAL A 177 16.39 23.82 -4.12
C VAL A 177 16.23 23.12 -2.77
N THR A 178 15.02 23.07 -2.21
CA THR A 178 14.76 22.30 -0.97
C THR A 178 15.04 20.81 -1.18
N LYS A 179 14.54 20.23 -2.28
CA LYS A 179 14.81 18.82 -2.64
C LYS A 179 16.31 18.57 -2.83
N GLU A 180 17.01 19.48 -3.50
CA GLU A 180 18.47 19.40 -3.68
C GLU A 180 19.23 19.38 -2.35
N VAL A 181 18.86 20.26 -1.40
CA VAL A 181 19.45 20.28 -0.05
C VAL A 181 19.17 18.97 0.70
N GLU A 182 17.95 18.43 0.61
CA GLU A 182 17.60 17.16 1.26
C GLU A 182 18.41 15.99 0.71
N ASP A 183 18.55 15.91 -0.61
CA ASP A 183 19.38 14.88 -1.27
C ASP A 183 20.86 14.99 -0.90
N LEU A 184 21.41 16.21 -0.88
CA LEU A 184 22.79 16.44 -0.48
C LEU A 184 23.03 16.16 1.01
N ARG A 185 22.07 16.45 1.89
CA ARG A 185 22.14 16.08 3.31
C ARG A 185 22.17 14.57 3.50
N ARG A 186 21.33 13.85 2.75
CA ARG A 186 21.31 12.38 2.76
C ARG A 186 22.65 11.82 2.28
N LEU A 187 23.16 12.31 1.16
CA LEU A 187 24.45 11.89 0.61
C LEU A 187 25.62 12.22 1.57
N ALA A 188 25.63 13.41 2.16
CA ALA A 188 26.66 13.81 3.12
C ALA A 188 26.66 12.88 4.35
N LYS A 189 25.47 12.49 4.82
CA LYS A 189 25.32 11.52 5.91
C LYS A 189 25.85 10.14 5.51
N GLU A 190 25.46 9.63 4.34
CA GLU A 190 25.94 8.33 3.84
C GLU A 190 27.46 8.29 3.68
N GLU A 191 28.07 9.36 3.16
CA GLU A 191 29.54 9.48 3.05
C GLU A 191 30.20 9.60 4.43
N ARG A 192 29.60 10.34 5.37
CA ARG A 192 30.09 10.42 6.75
C ARG A 192 30.07 9.07 7.45
N ASP A 193 28.99 8.30 7.29
CA ASP A 193 28.83 7.00 7.94
C ASP A 193 29.89 6.00 7.43
N LYS A 194 30.25 6.05 6.14
CA LYS A 194 31.37 5.26 5.56
C LYS A 194 32.73 5.60 6.18
N LEU A 195 32.90 6.84 6.65
CA LEU A 195 34.15 7.30 7.25
C LEU A 195 34.26 6.95 8.74
N ALA A 196 33.19 6.48 9.39
CA ALA A 196 33.21 6.18 10.83
C ALA A 196 33.80 4.79 11.17
N ASP A 197 34.00 3.93 10.17
CA ASP A 197 34.44 2.54 10.36
C ASP A 197 35.98 2.33 10.32
N ASP A 198 36.75 3.32 9.84
CA ASP A 198 38.22 3.22 9.68
C ASP A 198 39.00 4.14 10.64
N GLU A 199 39.97 3.57 11.39
CA GLU A 199 40.84 4.29 12.34
C GLU A 199 41.85 5.24 11.64
N ILE A 200 42.08 5.05 10.33
CA ILE A 200 42.85 5.93 9.45
C ILE A 200 42.12 6.05 8.11
N LEU A 201 41.52 7.23 7.84
CA LEU A 201 40.72 7.44 6.64
C LEU A 201 41.60 7.61 5.38
N PRO A 202 41.33 6.88 4.29
CA PRO A 202 42.00 7.11 3.01
C PRO A 202 41.76 8.54 2.51
N LYS A 203 42.79 9.22 1.97
CA LYS A 203 42.70 10.60 1.46
C LYS A 203 41.59 10.79 0.41
N GLU A 204 41.29 9.75 -0.36
CA GLU A 204 40.26 9.74 -1.39
C GLU A 204 38.83 9.72 -0.78
N ALA A 205 38.65 9.02 0.34
CA ALA A 205 37.37 8.95 1.04
C ALA A 205 37.04 10.28 1.73
N THR A 206 38.04 10.98 2.29
CA THR A 206 37.85 12.34 2.82
C THR A 206 37.53 13.36 1.73
N ALA A 207 38.14 13.23 0.54
CA ALA A 207 37.91 14.16 -0.57
C ALA A 207 36.45 14.15 -1.07
N ARG A 208 35.84 12.97 -1.18
CA ARG A 208 34.44 12.83 -1.60
C ARG A 208 33.47 13.41 -0.58
N PHE A 209 33.72 13.18 0.72
CA PHE A 209 32.91 13.78 1.78
C PHE A 209 33.01 15.31 1.78
N ASP A 210 34.22 15.86 1.62
CA ASP A 210 34.45 17.31 1.56
C ASP A 210 33.74 17.94 0.34
N GLU A 211 33.76 17.27 -0.81
CA GLU A 211 33.07 17.70 -2.03
C GLU A 211 31.54 17.77 -1.82
N VAL A 212 30.95 16.71 -1.28
CA VAL A 212 29.51 16.67 -1.00
C VAL A 212 29.12 17.71 0.06
N THR A 213 29.96 17.90 1.07
CA THR A 213 29.74 18.92 2.12
C THR A 213 29.80 20.34 1.53
N LEU A 214 30.75 20.62 0.65
CA LEU A 214 30.84 21.91 -0.04
C LEU A 214 29.62 22.16 -0.93
N ALA A 215 29.18 21.14 -1.67
CA ALA A 215 27.96 21.21 -2.48
C ALA A 215 26.73 21.48 -1.61
N LEU A 216 26.61 20.79 -0.46
CA LEU A 216 25.55 21.01 0.51
C LEU A 216 25.52 22.46 1.01
N HIS A 217 26.66 23.00 1.45
CA HIS A 217 26.72 24.40 1.93
C HIS A 217 26.32 25.41 0.84
N ARG A 218 26.68 25.15 -0.43
CA ARG A 218 26.26 25.98 -1.56
C ARG A 218 24.75 25.92 -1.77
N ALA A 219 24.18 24.71 -1.76
CA ALA A 219 22.74 24.52 -1.89
C ALA A 219 21.96 25.15 -0.72
N GLU A 220 22.48 25.08 0.51
CA GLU A 220 21.88 25.73 1.68
C GLU A 220 21.91 27.27 1.58
N ALA A 221 23.03 27.84 1.10
CA ALA A 221 23.12 29.27 0.84
C ALA A 221 22.12 29.72 -0.25
N GLU A 222 21.96 28.91 -1.29
CA GLU A 222 20.98 29.17 -2.35
C GLU A 222 19.54 29.04 -1.85
N LEU A 223 19.25 28.02 -1.02
CA LEU A 223 17.94 27.86 -0.39
C LEU A 223 17.57 29.08 0.46
N PHE A 224 18.55 29.64 1.18
CA PHE A 224 18.37 30.86 1.94
C PHE A 224 18.00 32.05 1.04
N ARG A 225 18.74 32.24 -0.06
CA ARG A 225 18.48 33.31 -1.05
C ARG A 225 17.09 33.18 -1.66
N VAL A 226 16.75 32.01 -2.19
CA VAL A 226 15.46 31.74 -2.84
C VAL A 226 14.30 31.88 -1.84
N THR A 227 14.50 31.46 -0.59
CA THR A 227 13.50 31.64 0.47
C THR A 227 13.27 33.12 0.80
N ALA A 228 14.32 33.94 0.82
CA ALA A 228 14.20 35.38 1.02
C ALA A 228 13.43 36.04 -0.14
N ASP A 229 13.76 35.68 -1.38
CA ASP A 229 13.08 36.18 -2.59
C ASP A 229 11.58 35.82 -2.58
N TYR A 230 11.27 34.55 -2.29
CA TYR A 230 9.89 34.06 -2.13
C TYR A 230 9.12 34.83 -1.04
N ASN A 231 9.73 35.02 0.13
CA ASN A 231 9.08 35.72 1.24
C ASN A 231 8.82 37.20 0.91
N SER A 232 9.73 37.86 0.19
CA SER A 232 9.55 39.22 -0.28
C SER A 232 8.34 39.32 -1.23
N LEU A 233 8.30 38.46 -2.25
CA LEU A 233 7.18 38.40 -3.21
C LEU A 233 5.84 38.05 -2.54
N LEU A 234 5.86 37.15 -1.56
CA LEU A 234 4.67 36.81 -0.77
C LEU A 234 4.17 38.00 0.06
N ALA A 235 5.09 38.79 0.64
CA ALA A 235 4.74 39.99 1.40
C ALA A 235 4.13 41.07 0.49
N GLU A 236 4.72 41.33 -0.67
CA GLU A 236 4.18 42.23 -1.69
C GLU A 236 2.78 41.80 -2.14
N TRP A 237 2.62 40.50 -2.45
CA TRP A 237 1.33 39.95 -2.82
C TRP A 237 0.32 40.20 -1.70
N LYS A 238 0.63 39.88 -0.43
CA LYS A 238 -0.26 40.15 0.72
C LYS A 238 -0.65 41.63 0.83
N GLN A 239 0.29 42.56 0.67
CA GLN A 239 0.02 44.00 0.81
C GLN A 239 -0.93 44.59 -0.24
N GLN A 240 -1.11 43.93 -1.40
CA GLN A 240 -2.16 44.31 -2.36
C GLN A 240 -3.59 44.21 -1.78
N GLU A 241 -3.75 43.69 -0.56
CA GLU A 241 -5.02 43.60 0.19
C GLU A 241 -5.39 44.90 0.95
N ALA A 242 -4.45 45.85 1.10
CA ALA A 242 -4.63 47.04 1.94
C ALA A 242 -4.93 48.34 1.17
N LYS A 243 -5.23 48.26 -0.13
CA LYS A 243 -5.63 49.39 -0.99
C LYS A 243 -6.92 49.06 -1.72
#